data_AF-A0A954QLW9-F1
#
_entry.id   AF-A0A954QLW9-F1
#
_cell.length_a   1.000
_cell.length_b   1.000
_cell.length_c   1.000
_cell.angle_alpha   90.00
_cell.angle_beta   90.00
_cell.angle_gamma   90.00
#
_symmetry.space_group_name_H-M   'P 1'
#
loop_
_entity.id
_entity.type
_entity.pdbx_description
1 polymer ?
#
loop_
_entity_poly.entity_id
_entity_poly.type
_entity_poly.pdbx_seq_one_letter_code
_entity_poly.pdbx_strand_id
1 'polypeptide(L)'
;MSKSAPLILIHVSEQRQWLAEFLADIGYDVSHTGWGQTDAIPHLIVTDRPIDAESIAPFRSALEERQVGWIALGQGPLMTTPLTPPVADIRLGEDASGREVANAVELVGQIVALRSSVRREKDECQRWINLAMQDSLTQLPNRRAWDGRLATDLAGRLPLAVGLFDVDLFKQINDSAGHNMGDAVLRETAYVLKTRLRRDDFAARLGGDEFGVILRQVNRPIAIQIFERVRTAVVARLRELQLPTATLSAGFVTVGSDDPRIAVDIFAGAAKALQQAKRATRDRTMEGAVEPRNSARTK
;
A
#
# COMPACT_ATOMS: atom_id res chain seq x y z
N MET A 1 -5.74 9.30 13.36
CA MET A 1 -5.06 8.62 14.48
C MET A 1 -4.32 9.68 15.25
N SER A 2 -4.63 9.83 16.53
CA SER A 2 -4.17 10.91 17.41
C SER A 2 -2.65 10.91 17.53
N LYS A 3 -2.06 12.11 17.53
CA LYS A 3 -0.62 12.38 17.57
C LYS A 3 -0.12 12.22 19.00
N SER A 4 0.47 11.07 19.32
CA SER A 4 1.20 10.90 20.58
C SER A 4 2.64 11.40 20.40
N ALA A 5 3.04 12.43 21.16
CA ALA A 5 4.37 13.02 21.03
C ALA A 5 5.48 12.01 21.48
N PRO A 6 6.76 12.24 21.15
CA PRO A 6 7.87 11.32 21.51
C PRO A 6 7.83 10.88 22.99
N LEU A 7 8.22 9.64 23.27
CA LEU A 7 8.46 9.16 24.63
C LEU A 7 9.97 8.95 24.83
N ILE A 8 10.51 9.49 25.90
CA ILE A 8 11.92 9.30 26.27
C ILE A 8 11.97 8.57 27.61
N LEU A 9 12.70 7.47 27.64
CA LEU A 9 12.94 6.69 28.85
C LEU A 9 14.37 6.93 29.32
N ILE A 10 14.53 7.34 30.58
CA ILE A 10 15.81 7.51 31.23
C ILE A 10 15.94 6.44 32.31
N HIS A 11 16.86 5.50 32.12
CA HIS A 11 17.20 4.51 33.12
C HIS A 11 18.32 5.02 34.03
N VAL A 12 18.07 5.05 35.34
CA VAL A 12 18.97 5.60 36.37
C VAL A 12 19.10 4.63 37.54
N SER A 13 20.11 4.78 38.40
CA SER A 13 20.13 4.06 39.68
C SER A 13 19.18 4.71 40.71
N GLU A 14 18.82 3.98 41.77
CA GLU A 14 17.95 4.49 42.85
C GLU A 14 18.46 5.83 43.44
N GLN A 15 19.78 5.94 43.62
CA GLN A 15 20.45 7.16 44.13
C GLN A 15 20.36 8.36 43.18
N ARG A 16 19.96 8.13 41.92
CA ARG A 16 19.90 9.13 40.85
C ARG A 16 18.45 9.52 40.50
N GLN A 17 17.45 9.05 41.25
CA GLN A 17 16.04 9.44 41.03
C GLN A 17 15.79 10.95 41.14
N TRP A 18 16.66 11.69 41.87
CA TRP A 18 16.64 13.17 41.93
C TRP A 18 16.71 13.84 40.55
N LEU A 19 17.24 13.15 39.52
CA LEU A 19 17.31 13.68 38.16
C LEU A 19 15.93 14.04 37.60
N ALA A 20 14.86 13.35 38.01
CA ALA A 20 13.52 13.72 37.56
C ALA A 20 13.07 15.06 38.17
N GLU A 21 13.43 15.36 39.42
CA GLU A 21 13.11 16.66 40.05
C GLU A 21 13.91 17.77 39.35
N PHE A 22 15.20 17.52 39.11
CA PHE A 22 16.05 18.44 38.36
C PHE A 22 15.51 18.73 36.95
N LEU A 23 15.07 17.70 36.23
CA LEU A 23 14.51 17.86 34.88
C LEU A 23 13.17 18.61 34.92
N ALA A 24 12.34 18.38 35.93
CA ALA A 24 11.10 19.13 36.15
C ALA A 24 11.37 20.62 36.47
N ASP A 25 12.37 20.91 37.32
CA ASP A 25 12.77 22.28 37.68
C ASP A 25 13.26 23.10 36.48
N ILE A 26 13.89 22.45 35.50
CA ILE A 26 14.32 23.09 34.24
C ILE A 26 13.25 23.03 33.14
N GLY A 27 12.02 22.57 33.47
CA GLY A 27 10.84 22.72 32.63
C GLY A 27 10.44 21.50 31.78
N TYR A 28 11.01 20.32 32.01
CA TYR A 28 10.53 19.09 31.36
C TYR A 28 9.27 18.54 32.04
N ASP A 29 8.35 18.00 31.24
CA ASP A 29 7.20 17.23 31.74
C ASP A 29 7.63 15.78 32.03
N VAL A 30 7.99 15.53 33.29
CA VAL A 30 8.58 14.28 33.78
C VAL A 30 7.63 13.61 34.77
N SER A 31 7.31 12.33 34.56
CA SER A 31 6.68 11.53 35.61
C SER A 31 7.73 10.85 36.48
N HIS A 32 7.49 10.92 37.79
CA HIS A 32 8.42 10.51 38.83
C HIS A 32 8.33 9.05 39.27
N THR A 33 7.46 8.24 38.68
CA THR A 33 7.21 6.90 39.23
C THR A 33 7.22 5.85 38.13
N GLY A 34 7.78 4.69 38.46
CA GLY A 34 7.81 3.52 37.58
C GLY A 34 6.43 3.13 37.06
N TRP A 35 6.38 2.07 36.26
CA TRP A 35 5.28 1.62 35.37
C TRP A 35 3.82 1.53 35.93
N GLY A 36 3.27 2.52 36.65
CA GLY A 36 1.91 2.56 37.20
C GLY A 36 0.83 3.14 36.27
N GLN A 37 -0.44 3.04 36.66
CA GLN A 37 -1.58 3.52 35.85
C GLN A 37 -1.67 5.06 35.86
N THR A 38 -1.32 5.70 34.75
CA THR A 38 -1.58 7.12 34.50
C THR A 38 -2.47 7.26 33.27
N ASP A 39 -3.56 8.02 33.37
CA ASP A 39 -4.50 8.28 32.25
C ASP A 39 -3.87 9.08 31.10
N ALA A 40 -2.75 9.76 31.36
CA ALA A 40 -1.94 10.47 30.38
C ALA A 40 -0.47 10.00 30.48
N ILE A 41 0.08 9.54 29.35
CA ILE A 41 1.45 9.02 29.32
C ILE A 41 2.41 10.18 29.06
N PRO A 42 3.30 10.51 30.01
CA PRO A 42 4.20 11.67 29.94
C PRO A 42 5.16 11.58 28.74
N HIS A 43 5.87 12.67 28.47
CA HIS A 43 6.91 12.71 27.43
C HIS A 43 8.26 12.18 27.91
N LEU A 44 8.54 12.30 29.20
CA LEU A 44 9.76 11.83 29.83
C LEU A 44 9.44 10.93 31.02
N ILE A 45 10.06 9.75 31.07
CA ILE A 45 9.98 8.82 32.21
C ILE A 45 11.39 8.58 32.71
N VAL A 46 11.63 8.87 33.98
CA VAL A 46 12.86 8.49 34.68
C VAL A 46 12.52 7.29 35.55
N THR A 47 13.30 6.22 35.44
CA THR A 47 13.05 5.01 36.21
C THR A 47 14.34 4.30 36.57
N ASP A 48 14.34 3.70 37.75
CA ASP A 48 15.34 2.74 38.22
C ASP A 48 14.88 1.29 38.06
N ARG A 49 13.66 1.09 37.55
CA ARG A 49 13.13 -0.23 37.26
C ARG A 49 13.72 -0.73 35.95
N PRO A 50 13.95 -2.05 35.84
CA PRO A 50 14.31 -2.64 34.57
C PRO A 50 13.25 -2.31 33.50
N ILE A 51 13.73 -2.08 32.28
CA ILE A 51 12.89 -1.89 31.10
C ILE A 51 12.74 -3.26 30.43
N ASP A 52 11.95 -4.15 31.02
CA ASP A 52 11.67 -5.50 30.51
C ASP A 52 10.19 -5.72 30.19
N ALA A 53 9.88 -6.82 29.49
CA ALA A 53 8.56 -7.12 28.96
C ALA A 53 7.45 -7.17 30.03
N GLU A 54 7.80 -7.50 31.28
CA GLU A 54 6.90 -7.60 32.43
C GLU A 54 6.70 -6.22 33.05
N SER A 55 7.80 -5.52 33.33
CA SER A 55 7.81 -4.19 33.92
C SER A 55 7.05 -3.18 33.06
N ILE A 56 7.23 -3.23 31.74
CA ILE A 56 6.57 -2.30 30.82
C ILE A 56 5.16 -2.70 30.40
N ALA A 57 4.66 -3.87 30.80
CA ALA A 57 3.38 -4.40 30.33
C ALA A 57 2.23 -3.38 30.42
N PRO A 58 2.13 -2.54 31.47
CA PRO A 58 1.10 -1.49 31.55
C PRO A 58 1.22 -0.39 30.47
N PHE A 59 2.40 -0.22 29.89
CA PHE A 59 2.73 0.81 28.89
C PHE A 59 3.02 0.26 27.49
N ARG A 60 2.95 -1.06 27.31
CA ARG A 60 3.33 -1.75 26.06
C ARG A 60 2.65 -1.13 24.83
N SER A 61 1.33 -0.96 24.86
CA SER A 61 0.60 -0.39 23.73
C SER A 61 1.08 1.02 23.37
N ALA A 62 1.39 1.84 24.37
CA ALA A 62 1.88 3.19 24.14
C ALA A 62 3.33 3.24 23.62
N LEU A 63 4.18 2.32 24.09
CA LEU A 63 5.53 2.13 23.57
C LEU A 63 5.52 1.65 22.12
N GLU A 64 4.53 0.83 21.75
CA GLU A 64 4.35 0.34 20.37
C GLU A 64 3.75 1.40 19.45
N GLU A 65 2.89 2.28 19.97
CA GLU A 65 2.25 3.36 19.22
C GLU A 65 3.14 4.62 19.07
N ARG A 66 4.10 4.83 19.97
CA ARG A 66 4.99 6.01 19.99
C ARG A 66 6.38 5.68 19.47
N GLN A 67 7.07 6.69 18.94
CA GLN A 67 8.52 6.59 18.75
C GLN A 67 9.20 6.80 20.11
N VAL A 68 10.05 5.85 20.51
CA VAL A 68 10.67 5.82 21.85
C VAL A 68 12.18 6.03 21.76
N GLY A 69 12.74 6.96 22.52
CA GLY A 69 14.19 7.11 22.70
C GLY A 69 14.63 6.70 24.10
N TRP A 70 15.82 6.10 24.22
CA TRP A 70 16.38 5.63 25.48
C TRP A 70 17.63 6.42 25.85
N ILE A 71 17.75 6.71 27.14
CA ILE A 71 18.94 7.26 27.78
C ILE A 71 19.24 6.38 28.99
N ALA A 72 20.50 6.02 29.20
CA ALA A 72 20.92 5.28 30.37
C ALA A 72 22.16 5.88 31.01
N LEU A 73 22.18 5.93 32.34
CA LEU A 73 23.38 6.22 33.12
C LEU A 73 23.98 4.92 33.64
N GLY A 74 25.20 4.59 33.21
CA GLY A 74 25.91 3.38 33.64
C GLY A 74 25.49 2.09 32.94
N GLN A 75 25.32 1.02 33.72
CA GLN A 75 24.91 -0.30 33.21
C GLN A 75 23.39 -0.41 33.12
N GLY A 76 22.79 0.10 32.04
CA GLY A 76 21.40 -0.18 31.65
C GLY A 76 21.07 0.33 30.24
N PRO A 77 19.94 -0.07 29.63
CA PRO A 77 19.43 -1.43 29.53
C PRO A 77 20.12 -2.22 28.40
N LEU A 78 20.06 -3.56 28.46
CA LEU A 78 20.15 -4.45 27.29
C LEU A 78 18.75 -5.04 27.10
N MET A 79 18.09 -4.70 26.00
CA MET A 79 16.79 -5.27 25.63
C MET A 79 16.89 -5.95 24.28
N THR A 80 16.61 -7.25 24.25
CA THR A 80 16.18 -7.93 23.03
C THR A 80 15.03 -8.88 23.35
N THR A 81 13.86 -8.49 22.86
CA THR A 81 12.66 -9.29 22.54
C THR A 81 11.57 -9.51 23.61
N PRO A 82 10.27 -9.26 23.27
CA PRO A 82 9.74 -8.51 22.11
C PRO A 82 9.28 -7.09 22.51
N LEU A 83 10.00 -6.10 21.97
CA LEU A 83 9.62 -4.68 21.83
C LEU A 83 10.27 -4.10 20.57
N THR A 84 9.65 -3.07 19.99
CA THR A 84 10.24 -2.27 18.92
C THR A 84 11.54 -1.61 19.43
N PRO A 85 12.67 -1.73 18.71
CA PRO A 85 13.92 -1.08 19.12
C PRO A 85 13.74 0.45 19.17
N PRO A 86 14.42 1.14 20.11
CA PRO A 86 14.27 2.58 20.25
C PRO A 86 14.82 3.31 19.02
N VAL A 87 14.29 4.50 18.76
CA VAL A 87 14.78 5.38 17.70
C VAL A 87 16.17 5.96 17.99
N ALA A 88 16.54 6.05 19.27
CA ALA A 88 17.84 6.46 19.76
C ALA A 88 18.15 5.73 21.08
N ASP A 89 19.39 5.32 21.29
CA ASP A 89 19.90 4.76 22.56
C ASP A 89 21.19 5.51 22.91
N ILE A 90 21.14 6.33 23.97
CA ILE A 90 22.27 7.12 24.47
C ILE A 90 22.72 6.57 25.81
N ARG A 91 24.03 6.33 25.96
CA ARG A 91 24.64 5.89 27.21
C ARG A 91 25.57 6.95 27.76
N LEU A 92 25.34 7.32 29.02
CA LEU A 92 26.13 8.27 29.78
C LEU A 92 26.83 7.55 30.95
N GLY A 93 27.91 8.15 31.47
CA GLY A 93 28.59 7.66 32.67
C GLY A 93 27.68 7.70 33.91
N GLU A 94 27.92 6.81 34.88
CA GLU A 94 27.18 6.79 36.15
C GLU A 94 27.31 8.08 36.97
N ASP A 95 28.30 8.92 36.65
CA ASP A 95 28.66 10.20 37.25
C ASP A 95 28.21 11.41 36.43
N ALA A 96 27.55 11.21 35.28
CA ALA A 96 27.07 12.31 34.44
C ALA A 96 26.21 13.33 35.21
N SER A 97 26.48 14.60 35.00
CA SER A 97 25.76 15.72 35.60
C SER A 97 24.32 15.80 35.09
N GLY A 98 23.42 16.44 35.87
CA GLY A 98 22.06 16.70 35.40
C GLY A 98 22.02 17.46 34.06
N ARG A 99 23.00 18.33 33.80
CA ARG A 99 23.12 19.08 32.54
C ARG A 99 23.52 18.20 31.35
N GLU A 100 24.38 17.20 31.55
CA GLU A 100 24.67 16.21 30.50
C GLU A 100 23.46 15.34 30.19
N VAL A 101 22.70 14.95 31.21
CA VAL A 101 21.42 14.23 31.04
C VAL A 101 20.41 15.11 30.28
N ALA A 102 20.27 16.38 30.63
CA ALA A 102 19.39 17.31 29.92
C ALA A 102 19.78 17.47 28.44
N ASN A 103 21.07 17.60 28.14
CA ASN A 103 21.55 17.64 26.75
C ASN A 103 21.23 16.34 25.98
N ALA A 104 21.34 15.18 26.64
CA ALA A 104 20.96 13.91 26.04
C ALA A 104 19.44 13.83 25.79
N VAL A 105 18.61 14.33 26.71
CA VAL A 105 17.15 14.43 26.52
C VAL A 105 16.81 15.31 25.32
N GLU A 106 17.47 16.45 25.18
CA GLU A 106 17.29 17.34 24.03
C GLU A 106 17.68 16.65 22.71
N LEU A 107 18.87 16.02 22.66
CA LEU A 107 19.34 15.31 21.47
C LEU A 107 18.42 14.16 21.07
N VAL A 108 17.97 13.34 22.03
CA VAL A 108 17.01 12.27 21.78
C VAL A 108 15.68 12.84 21.28
N GLY A 109 15.19 13.92 21.89
CA GLY A 109 14.00 14.63 21.44
C GLY A 109 14.09 15.08 19.97
N GLN A 110 15.22 15.67 19.58
CA GLN A 110 15.50 16.07 18.20
C GLN A 110 15.53 14.87 17.24
N ILE A 111 16.20 13.77 17.59
CA ILE A 111 16.27 12.56 16.77
C ILE A 111 14.87 11.96 16.57
N VAL A 112 14.08 11.85 17.64
CA VAL A 112 12.72 11.29 17.56
C VAL A 112 11.82 12.17 16.71
N ALA A 113 11.90 13.49 16.88
CA ALA A 113 11.13 14.45 16.09
C ALA A 113 11.52 14.40 14.59
N LEU A 114 12.80 14.30 14.28
CA LEU A 114 13.30 14.17 12.91
C LEU A 114 12.81 12.87 12.26
N ARG A 115 12.99 11.71 12.91
CA ARG A 115 12.51 10.42 12.39
C ARG A 115 10.99 10.41 12.17
N SER A 116 10.24 11.00 13.09
CA SER A 116 8.79 11.15 12.96
C SER A 116 8.42 12.02 11.75
N SER A 117 9.21 13.05 11.45
CA SER A 117 9.00 13.92 10.29
C SER A 117 9.30 13.20 8.98
N VAL A 118 10.44 12.52 8.89
CA VAL A 118 10.81 11.71 7.72
C VAL A 118 9.78 10.61 7.45
N ARG A 119 9.30 9.92 8.49
CA ARG A 119 8.27 8.90 8.34
C ARG A 119 6.96 9.49 7.81
N ARG A 120 6.54 10.66 8.33
CA ARG A 120 5.33 11.36 7.84
C ARG A 120 5.46 11.74 6.38
N GLU A 121 6.57 12.34 6.00
CA GLU A 121 6.83 12.73 4.62
C GLU A 121 6.83 11.51 3.69
N LYS A 122 7.43 10.40 4.13
CA LYS A 122 7.39 9.13 3.40
C LYS A 122 5.98 8.57 3.25
N ASP A 123 5.19 8.57 4.32
CA ASP A 123 3.81 8.06 4.31
C ASP A 123 2.90 8.95 3.43
N GLU A 124 3.07 10.27 3.49
CA GLU A 124 2.38 11.22 2.63
C GLU A 124 2.78 11.05 1.17
N CYS A 125 4.07 10.94 0.87
CA CYS A 125 4.58 10.63 -0.45
C CYS A 125 3.98 9.33 -0.98
N GLN A 126 3.93 8.28 -0.17
CA GLN A 126 3.33 7.01 -0.55
C GLN A 126 1.82 7.13 -0.81
N ARG A 127 1.09 7.93 -0.02
CA ARG A 127 -0.32 8.22 -0.27
C ARG A 127 -0.51 8.95 -1.60
N TRP A 128 0.31 9.95 -1.89
CA TRP A 128 0.28 10.68 -3.17
C TRP A 128 0.58 9.76 -4.35
N ILE A 129 1.57 8.88 -4.22
CA ILE A 129 1.87 7.85 -5.23
C ILE A 129 0.65 6.94 -5.44
N ASN A 130 0.04 6.45 -4.36
CA ASN A 130 -1.13 5.56 -4.45
C ASN A 130 -2.31 6.24 -5.15
N LEU A 131 -2.61 7.49 -4.80
CA LEU A 131 -3.67 8.28 -5.45
C LEU A 131 -3.35 8.53 -6.92
N ALA A 132 -2.09 8.84 -7.26
CA ALA A 132 -1.64 9.03 -8.63
C ALA A 132 -1.65 7.74 -9.47
N MET A 133 -1.78 6.59 -8.84
CA MET A 133 -1.84 5.26 -9.46
C MET A 133 -3.27 4.68 -9.52
N GLN A 134 -4.28 5.42 -9.06
CA GLN A 134 -5.68 5.01 -9.09
C GLN A 134 -6.49 5.83 -10.10
N ASP A 135 -7.55 5.23 -10.62
CA ASP A 135 -8.60 5.88 -11.40
C ASP A 135 -9.64 6.46 -10.43
N SER A 136 -9.92 7.75 -10.55
CA SER A 136 -10.78 8.47 -9.61
C SER A 136 -12.24 8.00 -9.63
N LEU A 137 -12.74 7.53 -10.78
CA LEU A 137 -14.12 7.10 -10.93
C LEU A 137 -14.36 5.70 -10.35
N THR A 138 -13.48 4.76 -10.70
CA THR A 138 -13.65 3.33 -10.44
C THR A 138 -12.85 2.81 -9.25
N GLN A 139 -11.87 3.58 -8.77
CA GLN A 139 -10.93 3.20 -7.71
C GLN A 139 -10.09 1.96 -8.04
N LEU A 140 -10.11 1.51 -9.30
CA LEU A 140 -9.12 0.57 -9.81
C LEU A 140 -7.78 1.28 -10.01
N PRO A 141 -6.67 0.54 -10.06
CA PRO A 141 -5.44 1.03 -10.64
C PRO A 141 -5.70 1.70 -12.01
N ASN A 142 -4.95 2.76 -12.31
CA ASN A 142 -5.04 3.44 -13.61
C ASN A 142 -4.03 2.86 -14.62
N ARG A 143 -4.02 3.43 -15.83
CA ARG A 143 -3.10 3.03 -16.90
C ARG A 143 -1.62 3.04 -16.50
N ARG A 144 -1.18 4.03 -15.71
CA ARG A 144 0.22 4.10 -15.26
C ARG A 144 0.57 2.91 -14.36
N ALA A 145 -0.31 2.57 -13.44
CA ALA A 145 -0.14 1.41 -12.56
C ALA A 145 -0.15 0.09 -13.35
N TRP A 146 -1.02 0.01 -14.36
CA TRP A 146 -1.07 -1.11 -15.29
C TRP A 146 0.23 -1.32 -16.06
N ASP A 147 0.77 -0.27 -16.70
CA ASP A 147 1.99 -0.36 -17.50
C ASP A 147 3.18 -0.82 -16.65
N GLY A 148 3.33 -0.27 -15.44
CA GLY A 148 4.39 -0.66 -14.51
C GLY A 148 4.25 -2.11 -14.01
N ARG A 149 3.02 -2.53 -13.71
CA ARG A 149 2.73 -3.90 -13.29
C ARG A 149 2.97 -4.91 -14.41
N LEU A 150 2.55 -4.61 -15.63
CA LEU A 150 2.77 -5.45 -16.80
C LEU A 150 4.27 -5.64 -17.07
N ALA A 151 5.06 -4.56 -17.02
CA ALA A 151 6.51 -4.63 -17.19
C ALA A 151 7.17 -5.51 -16.11
N THR A 152 6.74 -5.38 -14.85
CA THR A 152 7.25 -6.19 -13.74
C THR A 152 6.93 -7.67 -13.93
N ASP A 153 5.71 -8.00 -14.33
CA ASP A 153 5.24 -9.39 -14.46
C ASP A 153 5.90 -10.11 -15.63
N LEU A 154 6.13 -9.39 -16.74
CA LEU A 154 6.86 -9.90 -17.89
C LEU A 154 8.34 -10.14 -17.58
N ALA A 155 8.98 -9.25 -16.81
CA ALA A 155 10.36 -9.44 -16.37
C ALA A 155 10.52 -10.67 -15.47
N GLY A 156 9.49 -11.00 -14.68
CA GLY A 156 9.47 -12.18 -13.81
C GLY A 156 9.36 -13.52 -14.54
N ARG A 157 9.08 -13.53 -15.86
CA ARG A 157 8.96 -14.74 -16.70
C ARG A 157 8.02 -15.81 -16.13
N LEU A 158 6.95 -15.38 -15.48
CA LEU A 158 5.89 -16.29 -15.01
C LEU A 158 4.85 -16.48 -16.11
N PRO A 159 4.22 -17.67 -16.21
CA PRO A 159 3.08 -17.85 -17.09
C PRO A 159 1.97 -16.85 -16.76
N LEU A 160 1.47 -16.13 -17.76
CA LEU A 160 0.49 -15.07 -17.55
C LEU A 160 -0.47 -14.96 -18.73
N ALA A 161 -1.64 -14.39 -18.48
CA ALA A 161 -2.54 -13.94 -19.52
C ALA A 161 -2.82 -12.45 -19.37
N VAL A 162 -2.73 -11.71 -20.48
CA VAL A 162 -3.00 -10.27 -20.53
C VAL A 162 -4.22 -10.06 -21.39
N GLY A 163 -5.26 -9.46 -20.80
CA GLY A 163 -6.51 -9.17 -21.48
C GLY A 163 -6.92 -7.72 -21.38
N LEU A 164 -7.67 -7.28 -22.39
CA LEU A 164 -8.32 -6.00 -22.48
C LEU A 164 -9.83 -6.23 -22.58
N PHE A 165 -10.59 -5.46 -21.82
CA PHE A 165 -12.04 -5.40 -21.86
C PHE A 165 -12.50 -4.04 -22.32
N ASP A 166 -13.65 -4.01 -22.96
CA ASP A 166 -14.35 -2.78 -23.33
C ASP A 166 -15.85 -2.95 -23.19
N VAL A 167 -16.52 -1.90 -22.70
CA VAL A 167 -17.97 -1.87 -22.56
C VAL A 167 -18.61 -1.57 -23.92
N ASP A 168 -19.31 -2.55 -24.45
CA ASP A 168 -19.90 -2.46 -25.77
C ASP A 168 -20.97 -1.36 -25.85
N LEU A 169 -20.84 -0.51 -26.88
CA LEU A 169 -21.76 0.60 -27.17
C LEU A 169 -21.84 1.66 -26.05
N PHE A 170 -20.78 1.82 -25.23
CA PHE A 170 -20.77 2.75 -24.10
C PHE A 170 -21.16 4.20 -24.46
N LYS A 171 -20.73 4.68 -25.64
CA LYS A 171 -21.15 6.01 -26.12
C LYS A 171 -22.67 6.13 -26.24
N GLN A 172 -23.35 5.11 -26.76
CA GLN A 172 -24.81 5.13 -26.89
C GLN A 172 -25.49 5.18 -25.52
N ILE A 173 -24.92 4.51 -24.51
CA ILE A 173 -25.42 4.56 -23.12
C ILE A 173 -25.33 5.99 -22.59
N ASN A 174 -24.18 6.66 -22.78
CA ASN A 174 -24.03 8.06 -22.38
C ASN A 174 -25.01 8.98 -23.13
N ASP A 175 -25.16 8.77 -24.44
CA ASP A 175 -26.03 9.59 -25.27
C ASP A 175 -27.52 9.40 -24.90
N SER A 176 -27.94 8.19 -24.51
CA SER A 176 -29.35 7.88 -24.21
C SER A 176 -29.74 8.03 -22.74
N ALA A 177 -28.84 7.74 -21.81
CA ALA A 177 -29.11 7.69 -20.37
C ALA A 177 -28.29 8.69 -19.54
N GLY A 178 -27.41 9.46 -20.19
CA GLY A 178 -26.57 10.47 -19.57
C GLY A 178 -25.29 9.90 -18.94
N HIS A 179 -24.30 10.78 -18.79
CA HIS A 179 -22.97 10.44 -18.26
C HIS A 179 -23.00 9.83 -16.86
N ASN A 180 -23.91 10.27 -15.98
CA ASN A 180 -24.03 9.72 -14.63
C ASN A 180 -24.35 8.22 -14.65
N MET A 181 -25.12 7.78 -15.65
CA MET A 181 -25.48 6.38 -15.81
C MET A 181 -24.34 5.58 -16.44
N GLY A 182 -23.62 6.16 -17.41
CA GLY A 182 -22.39 5.57 -17.92
C GLY A 182 -21.35 5.38 -16.80
N ASP A 183 -21.19 6.38 -15.93
CA ASP A 183 -20.32 6.30 -14.76
C ASP A 183 -20.73 5.16 -13.81
N ALA A 184 -22.03 4.94 -13.60
CA ALA A 184 -22.53 3.81 -12.82
C ALA A 184 -22.16 2.46 -13.46
N VAL A 185 -22.32 2.33 -14.79
CA VAL A 185 -21.91 1.12 -15.54
C VAL A 185 -20.41 0.85 -15.38
N LEU A 186 -19.58 1.89 -15.45
CA LEU A 186 -18.12 1.75 -15.27
C LEU A 186 -17.75 1.35 -13.84
N ARG A 187 -18.40 1.94 -12.82
CA ARG A 187 -18.18 1.56 -11.40
C ARG A 187 -18.54 0.11 -11.13
N GLU A 188 -19.68 -0.35 -11.67
CA GLU A 188 -20.11 -1.75 -11.46
C GLU A 188 -19.25 -2.74 -12.25
N THR A 189 -18.80 -2.37 -13.46
CA THR A 189 -17.82 -3.15 -14.21
C THR A 189 -16.53 -3.32 -13.42
N ALA A 190 -16.03 -2.23 -12.84
CA ALA A 190 -14.85 -2.24 -11.98
C ALA A 190 -15.04 -3.07 -10.71
N TYR A 191 -16.21 -2.98 -10.08
CA TYR A 191 -16.56 -3.78 -8.91
C TYR A 191 -16.51 -5.28 -9.21
N VAL A 192 -17.07 -5.69 -10.36
CA VAL A 192 -17.04 -7.10 -10.80
C VAL A 192 -15.60 -7.55 -11.05
N LEU A 193 -14.79 -6.75 -11.75
CA LEU A 193 -13.37 -7.06 -11.96
C LEU A 193 -12.64 -7.27 -10.61
N LYS A 194 -12.85 -6.37 -9.66
CA LYS A 194 -12.22 -6.43 -8.33
C LYS A 194 -12.64 -7.65 -7.51
N THR A 195 -13.90 -8.09 -7.62
CA THR A 195 -14.46 -9.18 -6.80
C THR A 195 -14.34 -10.56 -7.45
N ARG A 196 -14.18 -10.63 -8.78
CA ARG A 196 -14.10 -11.91 -9.50
C ARG A 196 -12.68 -12.37 -9.76
N LEU A 197 -11.68 -11.49 -9.63
CA LEU A 197 -10.27 -11.82 -9.79
C LEU A 197 -9.62 -12.21 -8.46
N ARG A 198 -8.52 -12.97 -8.52
CA ARG A 198 -7.76 -13.39 -7.33
C ARG A 198 -6.92 -12.24 -6.80
N ARG A 199 -6.42 -12.36 -5.57
CA ARG A 199 -5.54 -11.36 -4.94
C ARG A 199 -4.28 -11.06 -5.76
N ASP A 200 -3.74 -12.06 -6.46
CA ASP A 200 -2.51 -11.92 -7.24
C ASP A 200 -2.76 -11.47 -8.69
N ASP A 201 -4.01 -11.50 -9.15
CA ASP A 201 -4.40 -10.92 -10.44
C ASP A 201 -4.42 -9.39 -10.34
N PHE A 202 -4.39 -8.71 -11.48
CA PHE A 202 -4.37 -7.26 -11.53
C PHE A 202 -5.41 -6.75 -12.52
N ALA A 203 -6.26 -5.81 -12.11
CA ALA A 203 -7.19 -5.11 -12.98
C ALA A 203 -6.95 -3.61 -12.91
N ALA A 204 -7.10 -2.92 -14.03
CA ALA A 204 -6.94 -1.48 -14.12
C ALA A 204 -7.94 -0.88 -15.12
N ARG A 205 -8.28 0.40 -14.95
CA ARG A 205 -8.96 1.18 -15.99
C ARG A 205 -7.91 1.91 -16.83
N LEU A 206 -7.92 1.67 -18.14
CA LEU A 206 -6.92 2.22 -19.05
C LEU A 206 -7.32 3.61 -19.58
N GLY A 207 -8.63 3.85 -19.65
CA GLY A 207 -9.23 5.12 -20.06
C GLY A 207 -10.60 4.88 -20.68
N GLY A 208 -11.50 5.89 -20.61
CA GLY A 208 -12.85 5.75 -21.16
C GLY A 208 -13.59 4.53 -20.60
N ASP A 209 -13.96 3.62 -21.48
CA ASP A 209 -14.64 2.35 -21.24
C ASP A 209 -13.72 1.12 -21.28
N GLU A 210 -12.41 1.32 -21.38
CA GLU A 210 -11.41 0.25 -21.50
C GLU A 210 -10.79 -0.15 -20.15
N PHE A 211 -10.71 -1.46 -19.92
CA PHE A 211 -10.09 -2.06 -18.73
C PHE A 211 -9.02 -3.08 -19.12
N GLY A 212 -7.92 -3.14 -18.36
CA GLY A 212 -6.89 -4.16 -18.49
C GLY A 212 -7.00 -5.19 -17.37
N VAL A 213 -6.72 -6.47 -17.67
CA VAL A 213 -6.57 -7.56 -16.68
C VAL A 213 -5.32 -8.42 -16.92
N ILE A 214 -4.46 -8.54 -15.91
CA ILE A 214 -3.30 -9.46 -15.89
C ILE A 214 -3.63 -10.60 -14.95
N LEU A 215 -3.65 -11.81 -15.50
CA LEU A 215 -3.82 -13.04 -14.75
C LEU A 215 -2.45 -13.71 -14.60
N ARG A 216 -2.04 -13.99 -13.37
CA ARG A 216 -0.74 -14.62 -13.08
C ARG A 216 -0.89 -16.12 -12.87
N GLN A 217 0.13 -16.88 -13.27
CA GLN A 217 0.21 -18.34 -13.10
C GLN A 217 -1.00 -19.07 -13.70
N VAL A 218 -1.46 -18.61 -14.87
CA VAL A 218 -2.56 -19.24 -15.60
C VAL A 218 -2.10 -19.76 -16.95
N ASN A 219 -2.70 -20.87 -17.36
CA ASN A 219 -2.60 -21.36 -18.73
C ASN A 219 -3.81 -20.88 -19.55
N ARG A 220 -3.75 -21.14 -20.86
CA ARG A 220 -4.78 -20.71 -21.82
C ARG A 220 -6.21 -21.15 -21.46
N PRO A 221 -6.51 -22.44 -21.19
CA PRO A 221 -7.87 -22.85 -20.82
C PRO A 221 -8.42 -22.10 -19.60
N ILE A 222 -7.59 -21.92 -18.56
CA ILE A 222 -7.99 -21.22 -17.33
C ILE A 222 -8.23 -19.73 -17.61
N ALA A 223 -7.36 -19.09 -18.41
CA ALA A 223 -7.50 -17.70 -18.79
C ALA A 223 -8.85 -17.45 -19.50
N ILE A 224 -9.20 -18.28 -20.50
CA ILE A 224 -10.49 -18.20 -21.21
C ILE A 224 -11.66 -18.26 -20.24
N GLN A 225 -11.65 -19.23 -19.32
CA GLN A 225 -12.71 -19.38 -18.32
C GLN A 225 -12.84 -18.16 -17.42
N ILE A 226 -11.73 -17.55 -17.01
CA ILE A 226 -11.75 -16.35 -16.17
C ILE A 226 -12.31 -15.15 -16.95
N PHE A 227 -11.85 -14.92 -18.19
CA PHE A 227 -12.33 -13.82 -19.02
C PHE A 227 -13.83 -13.95 -19.32
N GLU A 228 -14.32 -15.12 -19.70
CA GLU A 228 -15.75 -15.38 -19.93
C GLU A 228 -16.58 -15.25 -18.66
N ARG A 229 -16.07 -15.73 -17.52
CA ARG A 229 -16.75 -15.58 -16.22
C ARG A 229 -16.86 -14.11 -15.80
N VAL A 230 -15.82 -13.31 -16.04
CA VAL A 230 -15.86 -11.86 -15.77
C VAL A 230 -16.89 -11.19 -16.67
N ARG A 231 -16.82 -11.44 -17.99
CA ARG A 231 -17.76 -10.87 -18.98
C ARG A 231 -19.22 -11.14 -18.58
N THR A 232 -19.56 -12.40 -18.33
CA THR A 232 -20.92 -12.82 -17.96
C THR A 232 -21.36 -12.25 -16.60
N ALA A 233 -20.44 -12.15 -15.63
CA ALA A 233 -20.71 -11.56 -14.34
C ALA A 233 -21.02 -10.05 -14.42
N VAL A 234 -20.38 -9.31 -15.32
CA VAL A 234 -20.70 -7.88 -15.52
C VAL A 234 -22.11 -7.73 -16.07
N VAL A 235 -22.46 -8.48 -17.12
CA VAL A 235 -23.81 -8.44 -17.70
C VAL A 235 -24.88 -8.77 -16.65
N ALA A 236 -24.64 -9.81 -15.84
CA ALA A 236 -25.54 -10.19 -14.76
C ALA A 236 -25.68 -9.08 -13.71
N ARG A 237 -24.57 -8.45 -13.30
CA ARG A 237 -24.55 -7.37 -12.31
C ARG A 237 -25.30 -6.12 -12.78
N LEU A 238 -25.09 -5.70 -14.03
CA LEU A 238 -25.78 -4.54 -14.58
C LEU A 238 -27.31 -4.78 -14.65
N ARG A 239 -27.72 -6.01 -14.99
CA ARG A 239 -29.13 -6.40 -14.99
C ARG A 239 -29.73 -6.42 -13.58
N GLU A 240 -29.02 -6.98 -12.61
CA GLU A 240 -29.44 -7.03 -11.20
C GLU A 240 -29.74 -5.63 -10.65
N LEU A 241 -28.89 -4.67 -10.99
CA LEU A 241 -29.02 -3.27 -10.55
C LEU A 241 -29.91 -2.41 -11.44
N GLN A 242 -30.56 -3.00 -12.45
CA GLN A 242 -31.45 -2.29 -13.39
C GLN A 242 -30.75 -1.10 -14.09
N LEU A 243 -29.44 -1.23 -14.33
CA LEU A 243 -28.65 -0.29 -15.11
C LEU A 243 -28.88 -0.53 -16.62
N PRO A 244 -28.51 0.41 -17.52
CA PRO A 244 -28.58 0.20 -18.95
C PRO A 244 -27.91 -1.10 -19.36
N THR A 245 -28.58 -1.82 -20.26
CA THR A 245 -28.08 -3.10 -20.74
C THR A 245 -26.82 -2.86 -21.56
N ALA A 246 -25.69 -3.32 -21.03
CA ALA A 246 -24.40 -3.30 -21.69
C ALA A 246 -23.79 -4.70 -21.67
N THR A 247 -22.98 -4.98 -22.69
CA THR A 247 -22.19 -6.20 -22.80
C THR A 247 -20.71 -5.85 -22.77
N LEU A 248 -19.84 -6.85 -22.57
CA LEU A 248 -18.40 -6.65 -22.58
C LEU A 248 -17.78 -7.49 -23.69
N SER A 249 -16.91 -6.86 -24.46
CA SER A 249 -16.01 -7.56 -25.37
C SER A 249 -14.64 -7.66 -24.73
N ALA A 250 -13.98 -8.80 -24.92
CA ALA A 250 -12.65 -9.05 -24.37
C ALA A 250 -11.69 -9.58 -25.45
N GLY A 251 -10.45 -9.11 -25.40
CA GLY A 251 -9.34 -9.61 -26.19
C GLY A 251 -8.18 -9.94 -25.29
N PHE A 252 -7.61 -11.14 -25.37
CA PHE A 252 -6.49 -11.52 -24.49
C PHE A 252 -5.43 -12.33 -25.22
N VAL A 253 -4.24 -12.41 -24.61
CA VAL A 253 -3.13 -13.25 -25.06
C VAL A 253 -2.57 -14.02 -23.88
N THR A 254 -2.03 -15.20 -24.13
CA THR A 254 -1.36 -16.04 -23.12
C THR A 254 0.12 -16.17 -23.42
N VAL A 255 0.94 -16.10 -22.37
CA VAL A 255 2.40 -16.11 -22.42
C VAL A 255 2.90 -17.16 -21.44
N GLY A 256 3.73 -18.08 -21.93
CA GLY A 256 4.40 -19.09 -21.10
C GLY A 256 5.64 -18.56 -20.40
N SER A 257 6.19 -19.33 -19.45
CA SER A 257 7.42 -18.96 -18.70
C SER A 257 8.64 -18.77 -19.59
N ASP A 258 8.75 -19.59 -20.64
CA ASP A 258 9.90 -19.61 -21.57
C ASP A 258 9.52 -19.12 -22.97
N ASP A 259 8.47 -18.30 -23.03
CA ASP A 259 7.92 -17.86 -24.29
C ASP A 259 8.82 -16.77 -24.92
N PRO A 260 9.42 -17.01 -26.09
CA PRO A 260 10.25 -16.00 -26.77
C PRO A 260 9.44 -14.75 -27.15
N ARG A 261 8.10 -14.84 -27.10
CA ARG A 261 7.17 -13.74 -27.34
C ARG A 261 7.10 -12.72 -26.19
N ILE A 262 7.81 -12.93 -25.07
CA ILE A 262 7.94 -11.91 -24.00
C ILE A 262 8.59 -10.62 -24.54
N ALA A 263 9.43 -10.69 -25.58
CA ALA A 263 10.02 -9.54 -26.26
C ALA A 263 9.06 -8.82 -27.23
N VAL A 264 7.82 -9.29 -27.34
CA VAL A 264 6.85 -8.89 -28.36
C VAL A 264 5.74 -8.04 -27.75
N ASP A 265 5.03 -7.26 -28.57
CA ASP A 265 3.96 -6.37 -28.15
C ASP A 265 2.67 -7.13 -27.77
N ILE A 266 2.69 -7.72 -26.57
CA ILE A 266 1.58 -8.46 -25.95
C ILE A 266 0.32 -7.61 -25.85
N PHE A 267 0.48 -6.31 -25.56
CA PHE A 267 -0.64 -5.37 -25.54
C PHE A 267 -1.29 -5.24 -26.93
N ALA A 268 -0.48 -5.09 -27.99
CA ALA A 268 -1.00 -5.03 -29.35
C ALA A 268 -1.74 -6.32 -29.75
N GLY A 269 -1.25 -7.49 -29.34
CA GLY A 269 -1.93 -8.77 -29.54
C GLY A 269 -3.31 -8.83 -28.89
N ALA A 270 -3.40 -8.41 -27.62
CA ALA A 270 -4.68 -8.34 -26.89
C ALA A 270 -5.63 -7.30 -27.51
N ALA A 271 -5.12 -6.14 -27.92
CA ALA A 271 -5.90 -5.08 -28.56
C ALA A 271 -6.46 -5.52 -29.93
N LYS A 272 -5.66 -6.23 -30.73
CA LYS A 272 -6.11 -6.81 -32.01
C LYS A 272 -7.24 -7.83 -31.78
N ALA A 273 -7.11 -8.69 -30.78
CA ALA A 273 -8.15 -9.64 -30.40
C ALA A 273 -9.44 -8.94 -29.94
N LEU A 274 -9.33 -7.87 -29.15
CA LEU A 274 -10.48 -7.09 -28.69
C LEU A 274 -11.19 -6.42 -29.88
N GLN A 275 -10.43 -5.87 -30.82
CA GLN A 275 -11.01 -5.31 -32.04
C GLN A 275 -11.75 -6.37 -32.86
N GLN A 276 -11.23 -7.59 -32.96
CA GLN A 276 -11.90 -8.70 -33.63
C GLN A 276 -13.20 -9.09 -32.89
N ALA A 277 -13.18 -9.11 -31.56
CA ALA A 277 -14.38 -9.36 -30.74
C ALA A 277 -15.47 -8.33 -31.04
N LYS A 278 -15.10 -7.03 -31.05
CA LYS A 278 -16.03 -5.93 -31.35
C LYS A 278 -16.58 -5.95 -32.78
N ARG A 279 -15.75 -6.30 -33.76
CA ARG A 279 -16.13 -6.35 -35.19
C ARG A 279 -17.03 -7.53 -35.54
N ALA A 280 -16.92 -8.62 -34.80
CA ALA A 280 -17.77 -9.79 -35.02
C ALA A 280 -19.21 -9.49 -34.57
N THR A 281 -19.57 -9.78 -33.34
CA THR A 281 -20.91 -9.46 -32.81
C THR A 281 -20.89 -8.82 -31.44
N ARG A 282 -19.70 -8.42 -30.94
CA ARG A 282 -19.52 -8.01 -29.55
C ARG A 282 -19.89 -9.14 -28.57
N ASP A 283 -19.94 -8.82 -27.27
CA ASP A 283 -20.30 -9.74 -26.18
C ASP A 283 -19.55 -11.08 -26.19
N ARG A 284 -18.24 -11.03 -26.42
CA ARG A 284 -17.42 -12.25 -26.56
C ARG A 284 -15.98 -12.01 -26.15
N THR A 285 -15.32 -13.09 -25.78
CA THR A 285 -13.87 -13.13 -25.60
C THR A 285 -13.21 -13.70 -26.84
N MET A 286 -12.14 -13.06 -27.31
CA MET A 286 -11.26 -13.58 -28.35
C MET A 286 -9.81 -13.66 -27.85
N GLU A 287 -9.11 -14.71 -28.27
CA GLU A 287 -7.68 -14.82 -28.04
C GLU A 287 -6.91 -14.31 -29.25
N GLY A 288 -5.90 -13.50 -28.99
CA GLY A 288 -4.99 -12.97 -29.99
C GLY A 288 -3.76 -13.83 -30.18
N ALA A 289 -3.13 -13.65 -31.34
CA ALA A 289 -1.74 -14.03 -31.53
C ALA A 289 -0.82 -12.86 -31.12
N VAL A 290 0.36 -13.19 -30.64
CA VAL A 290 1.40 -12.21 -30.33
C VAL A 290 2.36 -12.16 -31.54
N GLU A 291 2.35 -11.04 -32.28
CA GLU A 291 3.15 -10.85 -33.51
C GLU A 291 4.41 -10.04 -33.21
N PRO A 292 5.62 -10.49 -33.63
CA PRO A 292 6.88 -9.82 -33.31
C PRO A 292 6.87 -8.33 -33.68
N ARG A 293 7.42 -7.47 -32.80
CA ARG A 293 7.55 -6.03 -33.07
C ARG A 293 8.34 -5.84 -34.37
N ASN A 294 7.67 -5.43 -35.44
CA ASN A 294 8.37 -4.94 -36.63
C ASN A 294 9.18 -3.71 -36.23
N SER A 295 10.50 -3.88 -36.10
CA SER A 295 11.44 -2.76 -36.14
C SER A 295 11.26 -2.03 -37.47
N ALA A 296 11.08 -0.71 -37.41
CA ALA A 296 10.98 0.25 -38.51
C ALA A 296 9.58 0.47 -39.14
N ARG A 297 8.87 1.49 -38.66
CA ARG A 297 8.39 2.55 -39.57
C ARG A 297 9.42 3.66 -39.57
N THR A 298 10.47 3.50 -40.37
CA THR A 298 11.27 4.62 -40.86
C THR A 298 10.57 5.14 -42.10
N LYS A 299 9.96 6.32 -41.99
CA LYS A 299 9.80 7.29 -43.07
C LYS A 299 9.89 8.68 -42.47
#